data_AF-A0A822E6I5-F1
#
_entry.id   AF-A0A822E6I5-F1
#
_cell.length_a   1.000
_cell.length_b   1.000
_cell.length_c   1.000
_cell.angle_alpha   90.00
_cell.angle_beta   90.00
_cell.angle_gamma   90.00
#
_symmetry.space_group_name_H-M   'P 1'
#
loop_
_entity.id
_entity.type
_entity.pdbx_description
1 polymer ?
#
loop_
_entity_poly.entity_id
_entity_poly.type
_entity_poly.pdbx_seq_one_letter_code
_entity_poly.pdbx_strand_id
1 'polypeptide(L)'
;MLNYISQDEELKSLAVASVEGCQNFEDYKSRITGGLWGGEFEISTLAKMFEKLIILIWKQKVEDELDVKISYYDTESNPLFECIYVLFDEELRHFDPLVVINKIDSKEKFKIFKRGDQTIRNLLIRFIRENFNCKSYY
;
A
#
# COMPACT_ATOMS: atom_id res chain seq x y z
N MET A 1 -26.56 20.52 16.26
CA MET A 1 -26.01 19.57 17.24
C MET A 1 -24.95 18.78 16.48
N LEU A 2 -23.65 19.06 16.72
CA LEU A 2 -22.56 18.33 16.07
C LEU A 2 -22.39 17.02 16.84
N ASN A 3 -22.72 15.89 16.21
CA ASN A 3 -22.48 14.58 16.79
C ASN A 3 -20.97 14.32 16.76
N TYR A 4 -20.34 14.44 17.92
CA TYR A 4 -18.96 14.02 18.11
C TYR A 4 -18.93 12.49 18.04
N ILE A 5 -18.47 11.95 16.91
CA ILE A 5 -18.16 10.53 16.76
C ILE A 5 -16.75 10.34 17.31
N SER A 6 -16.57 9.38 18.22
CA SER A 6 -15.23 9.05 18.72
C SER A 6 -14.37 8.50 17.56
N GLN A 7 -13.05 8.68 17.63
CA GLN A 7 -12.11 8.17 16.61
C GLN A 7 -12.29 6.65 16.35
N ASP A 8 -12.64 5.88 17.40
CA ASP A 8 -12.93 4.45 17.27
C ASP A 8 -14.17 4.16 16.41
N GLU A 9 -15.24 4.94 16.57
CA GLU A 9 -16.47 4.76 15.78
C GLU A 9 -16.30 5.24 14.33
N GLU A 10 -15.44 6.23 14.10
CA GLU A 10 -15.05 6.65 12.75
C GLU A 10 -14.27 5.55 12.02
N LEU A 11 -13.29 4.92 12.69
CA LEU A 11 -12.52 3.80 12.12
C LEU A 11 -13.39 2.60 11.81
N LYS A 12 -14.34 2.24 12.70
CA LYS A 12 -15.31 1.18 12.43
C LYS A 12 -16.18 1.49 11.22
N SER A 13 -16.63 2.74 11.09
CA SER A 13 -17.45 3.17 9.95
C SER A 13 -16.67 3.08 8.64
N LEU A 14 -15.40 3.49 8.64
CA LEU A 14 -14.52 3.38 7.48
C LEU A 14 -14.22 1.92 7.10
N ALA A 15 -14.03 1.04 8.08
CA ALA A 15 -13.84 -0.39 7.84
C ALA A 15 -15.08 -1.03 7.17
N VAL A 16 -16.28 -0.66 7.60
CA VAL A 16 -17.51 -1.17 6.97
C VAL A 16 -17.66 -0.61 5.56
N ALA A 17 -17.36 0.67 5.36
CA ALA A 17 -17.46 1.32 4.05
C ALA A 17 -16.41 0.82 3.04
N SER A 18 -15.29 0.24 3.50
CA SER A 18 -14.23 -0.25 2.60
C SER A 18 -14.58 -1.57 1.89
N VAL A 19 -15.65 -2.25 2.31
CA VAL A 19 -16.04 -3.57 1.80
C VAL A 19 -17.48 -3.55 1.32
N GLU A 20 -17.69 -3.77 0.02
CA GLU A 20 -19.03 -3.84 -0.55
C GLU A 20 -19.89 -4.94 0.12
N GLY A 21 -21.14 -4.59 0.41
CA GLY A 21 -22.12 -5.48 1.06
C GLY A 21 -21.86 -5.74 2.54
N CYS A 22 -20.87 -5.09 3.16
CA CYS A 22 -20.61 -5.23 4.59
C CYS A 22 -21.64 -4.43 5.42
N GLN A 23 -22.28 -5.08 6.39
CA GLN A 23 -23.42 -4.48 7.10
C GLN A 23 -23.01 -3.71 8.36
N ASN A 24 -21.98 -4.19 9.06
CA ASN A 24 -21.50 -3.61 10.30
C ASN A 24 -20.06 -4.09 10.59
N PHE A 25 -19.47 -3.60 11.68
CA PHE A 25 -18.08 -3.88 12.00
C PHE A 25 -17.80 -5.34 12.37
N GLU A 26 -18.74 -6.05 12.99
CA GLU A 26 -18.56 -7.47 13.30
C GLU A 26 -18.60 -8.33 12.03
N ASP A 27 -19.46 -7.98 11.07
CA ASP A 27 -19.46 -8.57 9.73
C ASP A 27 -18.13 -8.33 9.01
N TYR A 28 -17.64 -7.08 9.01
CA TYR A 28 -16.31 -6.74 8.46
C TYR A 28 -15.22 -7.62 9.08
N LYS A 29 -15.19 -7.70 10.42
CA LYS A 29 -14.21 -8.48 11.17
C LYS A 29 -14.28 -9.97 10.80
N SER A 30 -15.49 -10.53 10.68
CA SER A 30 -15.67 -11.91 10.25
C SER A 30 -15.16 -12.15 8.83
N ARG A 31 -15.42 -11.23 7.91
CA ARG A 31 -15.01 -11.35 6.51
C ARG A 31 -13.50 -11.19 6.32
N ILE A 32 -12.88 -10.18 6.94
CA ILE A 32 -11.42 -9.94 6.84
C ILE A 32 -10.62 -11.08 7.46
N THR A 33 -11.11 -11.70 8.53
CA THR A 33 -10.49 -12.90 9.10
C THR A 33 -10.85 -14.19 8.34
N GLY A 34 -11.96 -14.18 7.59
CA GLY A 34 -12.46 -15.30 6.78
C GLY A 34 -11.92 -15.39 5.35
N GLY A 35 -10.92 -14.58 4.98
CA GLY A 35 -10.26 -14.65 3.67
C GLY A 35 -10.69 -13.56 2.66
N LEU A 36 -11.39 -12.52 3.11
CA LEU A 36 -11.52 -11.29 2.32
C LEU A 36 -10.12 -10.70 2.06
N TRP A 37 -9.88 -10.29 0.82
CA TRP A 37 -8.66 -9.59 0.44
C TRP A 37 -8.68 -8.16 0.99
N GLY A 38 -7.64 -7.77 1.71
CA GLY A 38 -7.47 -6.39 2.18
C GLY A 38 -7.19 -5.43 1.02
N GLY A 39 -7.54 -4.17 1.21
CA GLY A 39 -7.33 -3.08 0.26
C GLY A 39 -6.73 -1.85 0.93
N GLU A 40 -7.04 -0.67 0.40
CA GLU A 40 -6.44 0.59 0.85
C GLU A 40 -6.70 0.92 2.33
N PHE A 41 -7.88 0.56 2.85
CA PHE A 41 -8.22 0.78 4.26
C PHE A 41 -7.32 -0.03 5.20
N GLU A 42 -7.12 -1.31 4.91
CA GLU A 42 -6.23 -2.17 5.69
C GLU A 42 -4.78 -1.68 5.57
N ILE A 43 -4.34 -1.26 4.38
CA ILE A 43 -2.99 -0.70 4.17
C ILE A 43 -2.79 0.56 5.02
N SER A 44 -3.75 1.48 5.02
CA SER A 44 -3.71 2.69 5.86
C SER A 44 -3.69 2.35 7.35
N THR A 45 -4.46 1.36 7.77
CA THR A 45 -4.49 0.87 9.15
C THR A 45 -3.14 0.27 9.55
N LEU A 46 -2.51 -0.52 8.68
CA LEU A 46 -1.19 -1.12 8.91
C LEU A 46 -0.08 -0.07 8.95
N ALA A 47 -0.13 0.95 8.09
CA ALA A 47 0.82 2.07 8.11
C ALA A 47 0.81 2.78 9.48
N LYS A 48 -0.38 3.00 10.05
CA LYS A 48 -0.57 3.56 11.39
C LYS A 48 -0.09 2.62 12.49
N MET A 49 -0.50 1.35 12.45
CA MET A 49 -0.17 0.36 13.48
C MET A 49 1.33 0.12 13.61
N PHE A 50 2.05 0.07 12.49
CA PHE A 50 3.49 -0.21 12.48
C PHE A 50 4.37 1.04 12.47
N GLU A 51 3.77 2.23 12.45
CA GLU A 51 4.48 3.50 12.29
C GLU A 51 5.46 3.42 11.10
N LYS A 52 4.95 3.03 9.92
CA LYS A 52 5.73 2.96 8.68
C LYS A 52 4.98 3.58 7.51
N LEU A 53 5.69 4.34 6.68
CA LEU A 53 5.16 4.81 5.41
C LEU A 53 5.06 3.61 4.47
N ILE A 54 3.86 3.29 3.99
CA ILE A 54 3.66 2.29 2.96
C ILE A 54 3.52 3.02 1.62
N ILE A 55 4.45 2.76 0.70
CA ILE A 55 4.43 3.29 -0.66
C ILE A 55 3.88 2.20 -1.56
N LEU A 56 2.65 2.39 -2.04
CA LEU A 56 1.99 1.47 -2.94
C LEU A 56 2.24 1.91 -4.38
N ILE A 57 2.88 1.05 -5.16
CA ILE A 57 3.12 1.25 -6.58
C ILE A 57 2.07 0.43 -7.34
N TRP A 58 1.18 1.11 -8.03
CA TRP A 58 0.13 0.51 -8.84
C TRP A 58 0.66 0.24 -10.24
N LYS A 59 0.61 -1.02 -10.67
CA LYS A 59 0.70 -1.41 -12.07
C LYS A 59 -0.73 -1.49 -12.60
N GLN A 60 -1.10 -0.49 -13.40
CA GLN A 60 -2.44 -0.30 -13.92
C GLN A 60 -2.41 -0.18 -15.45
N LYS A 61 -3.55 -0.41 -16.11
CA LYS A 61 -3.69 -0.24 -17.56
C LYS A 61 -4.52 1.00 -17.85
N VAL A 62 -3.94 1.99 -18.52
CA VAL A 62 -4.57 3.27 -18.87
C VAL A 62 -4.51 3.43 -20.39
N GLU A 63 -5.66 3.58 -21.05
CA GLU A 63 -5.76 3.78 -22.51
C GLU A 63 -4.96 2.73 -23.33
N ASP A 64 -5.08 1.47 -22.93
CA ASP A 64 -4.36 0.33 -23.50
C ASP A 64 -2.85 0.24 -23.22
N GLU A 65 -2.30 1.17 -22.43
CA GLU A 65 -0.88 1.19 -22.07
C GLU A 65 -0.69 0.87 -20.58
N LEU A 66 0.41 0.17 -20.25
CA LEU A 66 0.78 -0.08 -18.87
C LEU A 66 1.36 1.19 -18.25
N ASP A 67 0.85 1.57 -17.09
CA ASP A 67 1.21 2.78 -16.37
C ASP A 67 1.54 2.46 -14.90
N VAL A 68 2.28 3.37 -14.27
CA VAL A 68 2.68 3.27 -12.86
C VAL A 68 2.16 4.46 -12.07
N LYS A 69 1.19 4.21 -11.19
CA LYS A 69 0.71 5.20 -10.20
C LYS A 69 1.33 4.92 -8.84
N ILE A 70 1.54 5.97 -8.03
CA ILE A 70 2.10 5.83 -6.68
C ILE A 70 1.13 6.44 -5.67
N SER A 71 0.77 5.65 -4.66
CA SER A 71 0.01 6.11 -3.49
C SER A 71 0.90 6.05 -2.24
N TYR A 72 0.69 6.99 -1.33
CA TYR A 72 1.42 7.09 -0.06
C TYR A 72 0.43 6.92 1.09
N TYR A 73 0.68 5.94 1.95
CA TYR A 73 -0.10 5.71 3.17
C TYR A 73 0.81 6.03 4.35
N ASP A 74 0.61 7.20 4.94
CA ASP A 74 1.43 7.77 6.00
C ASP A 74 0.60 7.96 7.28
N THR A 75 1.29 8.19 8.39
CA THR A 75 0.68 8.67 9.63
C THR A 75 0.74 10.19 9.66
N GLU A 76 -0.41 10.86 9.81
CA GLU A 76 -0.47 12.33 9.88
C GLU A 76 0.34 12.92 11.06
N SER A 77 0.67 12.10 12.06
CA SER A 77 1.24 12.52 13.34
C SER A 77 2.72 12.20 13.55
N ASN A 78 3.39 11.46 12.65
CA ASN A 78 4.77 11.02 12.86
C ASN A 78 5.64 11.27 11.61
N PRO A 79 6.76 12.01 11.71
CA PRO A 79 7.75 12.10 10.64
C PRO A 79 8.50 10.76 10.51
N LEU A 80 7.83 9.75 9.97
CA LEU A 80 8.38 8.41 9.83
C LEU A 80 9.68 8.45 9.03
N PHE A 81 10.76 7.91 9.60
CA PHE A 81 12.05 7.86 8.92
C PHE A 81 12.18 6.67 7.98
N GLU A 82 11.22 5.74 8.02
CA GLU A 82 11.27 4.48 7.30
C GLU A 82 10.02 4.25 6.45
N CYS A 83 10.21 3.56 5.34
CA CYS A 83 9.17 3.18 4.40
C CYS A 83 9.37 1.77 3.87
N ILE A 84 8.28 1.18 3.40
CA ILE A 84 8.26 -0.06 2.63
C ILE A 84 7.60 0.19 1.28
N TYR A 85 7.97 -0.60 0.28
CA TYR A 85 7.38 -0.53 -1.06
C TYR A 85 6.60 -1.80 -1.35
N VAL A 86 5.39 -1.65 -1.86
CA VAL A 86 4.52 -2.75 -2.28
C VAL A 86 4.08 -2.49 -3.71
N LEU A 87 4.20 -3.49 -4.58
CA LEU A 87 3.62 -3.47 -5.92
C LEU A 87 2.19 -4.01 -5.83
N PHE A 88 1.23 -3.32 -6.43
CA PHE A 88 -0.09 -3.86 -6.68
C PHE A 88 -0.29 -4.04 -8.17
N ASP A 89 -0.50 -5.29 -8.60
CA ASP A 89 -0.87 -5.63 -9.97
C ASP A 89 -2.39 -5.64 -10.08
N GLU A 90 -2.97 -4.64 -10.77
CA GLU A 90 -4.42 -4.47 -10.88
C GLU A 90 -5.08 -5.61 -11.67
N GLU A 91 -4.40 -6.14 -12.69
CA GLU A 91 -4.91 -7.24 -13.51
C GLU A 91 -5.00 -8.53 -12.71
N LEU A 92 -3.96 -8.83 -11.92
CA LEU A 92 -3.92 -10.02 -11.06
C LEU A 92 -4.60 -9.81 -9.71
N ARG A 93 -4.94 -8.56 -9.37
CA ARG A 93 -5.42 -8.13 -8.05
C ARG A 93 -4.53 -8.65 -6.92
N HIS A 94 -3.22 -8.53 -7.11
CA HIS A 94 -2.22 -9.14 -6.23
C HIS A 94 -1.25 -8.10 -5.66
N PHE A 95 -0.82 -8.30 -4.41
CA PHE A 95 0.18 -7.48 -3.74
C PHE A 95 1.51 -8.23 -3.65
N ASP A 96 2.59 -7.60 -4.13
CA ASP A 96 3.93 -8.13 -4.06
C ASP A 96 4.86 -7.20 -3.25
N PRO A 97 5.60 -7.72 -2.26
CA PRO A 97 6.57 -6.91 -1.54
C PRO A 97 7.77 -6.61 -2.43
N LEU A 98 8.15 -5.33 -2.51
CA LEU A 98 9.34 -4.92 -3.25
C LEU A 98 10.55 -4.95 -2.31
N VAL A 99 11.58 -5.71 -2.70
CA VAL A 99 12.80 -5.91 -1.93
C VAL A 99 14.02 -5.66 -2.80
N VAL A 100 15.09 -5.11 -2.20
CA VAL A 100 16.38 -4.94 -2.88
C VAL A 100 17.31 -6.05 -2.41
N ILE A 101 17.87 -6.80 -3.35
CA ILE A 101 18.81 -7.89 -3.08
C ILE A 101 20.23 -7.39 -3.33
N ASN A 102 21.15 -7.63 -2.39
CA ASN A 102 22.55 -7.33 -2.63
C ASN A 102 23.10 -8.26 -3.72
N LYS A 103 23.72 -7.68 -4.76
CA LYS A 103 24.31 -8.46 -5.84
C LYS A 103 25.55 -9.26 -5.41
N ILE A 104 26.22 -8.84 -4.34
CA ILE A 104 27.42 -9.50 -3.80
C ILE A 104 27.00 -10.68 -2.92
N ASP A 105 25.97 -10.51 -2.09
CA ASP A 105 25.38 -11.57 -1.27
C ASP A 105 23.86 -11.64 -1.49
N SER A 106 23.43 -12.60 -2.31
CA SER A 106 22.01 -12.80 -2.62
C SER A 106 21.14 -13.17 -1.40
N LYS A 107 21.75 -13.54 -0.28
CA LYS A 107 21.03 -13.79 0.98
C LYS A 107 20.67 -12.49 1.69
N GLU A 108 21.40 -11.41 1.45
CA GLU A 108 21.14 -10.11 2.02
C GLU A 108 20.01 -9.40 1.25
N LYS A 109 18.94 -9.08 1.97
CA LYS A 109 17.72 -8.45 1.42
C LYS A 109 17.34 -7.23 2.24
N PHE A 110 17.21 -6.09 1.57
CA PHE A 110 16.71 -4.86 2.15
C PHE A 110 15.21 -4.75 1.86
N LYS A 111 14.41 -4.57 2.92
CA LYS A 111 12.93 -4.51 2.84
C LYS A 111 12.36 -3.20 3.40
N ILE A 112 13.13 -2.54 4.26
CA ILE A 112 12.78 -1.29 4.93
C ILE A 112 13.81 -0.26 4.49
N PHE A 113 13.35 0.91 4.08
CA PHE A 113 14.17 1.94 3.47
C PHE A 113 13.92 3.28 4.12
N LYS A 114 14.88 4.20 4.01
CA LYS A 114 14.71 5.54 4.53
C LYS A 114 13.64 6.30 3.75
N ARG A 115 12.74 7.01 4.46
CA ARG A 115 11.77 7.92 3.84
C ARG A 115 12.50 8.97 2.98
N GLY A 116 12.04 9.15 1.75
CA GLY A 116 12.60 10.11 0.82
C GLY A 116 13.90 9.68 0.13
N ASP A 117 14.34 8.43 0.30
CA ASP A 117 15.44 7.87 -0.49
C ASP A 117 15.03 7.74 -1.97
N GLN A 118 15.39 8.75 -2.76
CA GLN A 118 15.10 8.78 -4.19
C GLN A 118 15.88 7.72 -4.96
N THR A 119 17.01 7.24 -4.45
CA THR A 119 17.81 6.20 -5.11
C THR A 119 17.04 4.91 -5.13
N ILE A 120 16.52 4.48 -3.97
CA ILE A 120 15.70 3.28 -3.87
C ILE A 120 14.41 3.43 -4.68
N ARG A 121 13.73 4.57 -4.56
CA ARG A 121 12.49 4.84 -5.31
C ARG A 121 12.71 4.70 -6.82
N ASN A 122 13.73 5.36 -7.36
CA ASN A 122 14.04 5.33 -8.79
C ASN A 122 14.48 3.94 -9.24
N LEU A 123 15.23 3.21 -8.41
CA LEU A 123 15.63 1.84 -8.70
C LEU A 123 14.41 0.91 -8.84
N LEU A 124 13.47 0.97 -7.90
CA LEU A 124 12.28 0.13 -7.90
C LEU A 124 11.33 0.49 -9.05
N ILE A 125 11.10 1.77 -9.30
CA ILE A 125 10.27 2.23 -10.43
C ILE A 125 10.89 1.80 -11.76
N ARG A 126 12.21 1.94 -11.91
CA ARG A 126 12.91 1.48 -13.12
C ARG A 126 12.77 -0.03 -13.30
N PHE A 127 12.97 -0.81 -12.24
CA PHE A 127 12.78 -2.26 -12.27
C PHE A 127 11.38 -2.64 -12.76
N ILE A 128 10.33 -2.01 -12.22
CA ILE A 128 8.94 -2.26 -12.63
C ILE A 128 8.76 -1.93 -14.12
N ARG A 129 9.23 -0.76 -14.57
CA ARG A 129 9.11 -0.35 -15.97
C ARG A 129 9.81 -1.31 -16.93
N GLU A 130 11.03 -1.73 -16.59
CA GLU A 130 11.83 -2.64 -17.43
C GLU A 130 11.23 -4.06 -17.49
N ASN A 131 10.63 -4.54 -16.40
CA ASN A 131 10.07 -5.89 -16.35
C ASN A 131 8.61 -5.97 -16.83
N PHE A 132 7.90 -4.84 -16.84
CA PHE A 132 6.47 -4.79 -17.18
C PHE A 132 6.13 -3.84 -18.35
N ASN A 133 7.10 -3.26 -19.05
CA ASN A 133 6.88 -2.37 -20.22
C ASN A 133 5.97 -1.14 -19.94
N CYS A 134 6.07 -0.52 -18.78
CA CYS A 134 5.20 0.63 -18.42
C CYS A 134 5.74 2.00 -18.93
N LYS A 135 4.84 2.94 -19.28
CA LYS A 135 5.16 4.36 -19.58
C LYS A 135 5.16 5.25 -18.31
N SER A 136 5.44 6.56 -18.46
CA SER A 136 5.59 7.52 -17.34
C SER A 136 4.82 8.81 -17.60
N TYR A 137 4.00 9.23 -16.63
CA TYR A 137 3.49 10.60 -16.53
C TYR A 137 3.87 11.17 -15.15
N TYR A 138 4.50 12.36 -15.16
CA TYR A 138 4.98 13.07 -13.96
C TYR A 138 3.91 14.04 -13.45
#